data_AF-A0A6A6EBU6-F1
#
_entry.id   AF-A0A6A6EBU6-F1
#
_cell.length_a   1.000
_cell.length_b   1.000
_cell.length_c   1.000
_cell.angle_alpha   90.00
_cell.angle_beta   90.00
_cell.angle_gamma   90.00
#
_symmetry.space_group_name_H-M   'P 1'
#
loop_
_entity.id
_entity.type
_entity.pdbx_description
1 polymer ?
#
loop_
_entity_poly.entity_id
_entity_poly.type
_entity_poly.pdbx_seq_one_letter_code
_entity_poly.pdbx_strand_id
1 'polypeptide(L)'
;MVDIDLNEKYTLTNSLVGNSKVLASSRDNEQVVVESAGTNDNQLWYFMETNVSGTYRMHTVQKGDAQVLEVLNFYGVKSLGLHFFNTGPSTGQYWRLDEWDDGSVKITNEFSGPDIHLGVTEGSLEPTLAGGDKPGQHWTLSQLGSTPTSSATRTGSLTELVTKTISPIATSELLTNIPSPCASTAAACTTSASTPNSNSDRNAIIGGAVGGGVAGLALSVAGIWLYLRKRRQSRRMAPLTDPMMTIPHVNRNA
;
A
#
# COMPACT_ATOMS: atom_id res chain seq x y z
N MET A 1 11.20 0.46 -12.98
CA MET A 1 10.47 1.69 -12.65
C MET A 1 9.55 2.05 -13.79
N VAL A 2 8.27 2.25 -13.46
CA VAL A 2 7.26 2.70 -14.40
C VAL A 2 7.51 4.18 -14.72
N ASP A 3 7.37 4.55 -16.00
CA ASP A 3 7.39 5.95 -16.41
C ASP A 3 6.05 6.60 -16.08
N ILE A 4 6.06 7.58 -15.17
CA ILE A 4 4.86 8.25 -14.67
C ILE A 4 4.84 9.68 -15.20
N ASP A 5 3.78 10.03 -15.93
CA ASP A 5 3.54 11.41 -16.33
C ASP A 5 2.92 12.18 -15.15
N LEU A 6 3.68 13.13 -14.63
CA LEU A 6 3.29 13.95 -13.48
C LEU A 6 2.16 14.93 -13.79
N ASN A 7 1.85 15.15 -15.07
CA ASN A 7 0.75 16.03 -15.49
C ASN A 7 -0.59 15.28 -15.61
N GLU A 8 -0.56 13.95 -15.60
CA GLU A 8 -1.72 13.11 -15.86
C GLU A 8 -2.41 12.64 -14.58
N LYS A 9 -3.66 12.18 -14.74
CA LYS A 9 -4.45 11.52 -13.69
C LYS A 9 -4.71 10.08 -14.04
N TYR A 10 -4.62 9.22 -13.03
CA TYR A 10 -4.68 7.77 -13.18
C TYR A 10 -5.79 7.16 -12.34
N THR A 11 -6.48 6.17 -12.88
CA THR A 11 -7.23 5.20 -12.08
C THR A 11 -6.37 3.95 -11.85
N LEU A 12 -6.40 3.41 -10.63
CA LEU A 12 -5.65 2.22 -10.25
C LEU A 12 -6.61 1.04 -10.11
N THR A 13 -6.58 0.11 -11.06
CA THR A 13 -7.31 -1.16 -10.98
C THR A 13 -6.38 -2.28 -10.51
N ASN A 14 -6.95 -3.35 -9.95
CA ASN A 14 -6.18 -4.45 -9.38
C ASN A 14 -6.58 -5.78 -10.03
N SER A 15 -5.61 -6.64 -10.34
CA SER A 15 -5.86 -7.88 -11.08
C SER A 15 -6.79 -8.85 -10.32
N LEU A 16 -6.79 -8.81 -8.99
CA LEU A 16 -7.65 -9.65 -8.14
C LEU A 16 -9.15 -9.38 -8.34
N VAL A 17 -9.53 -8.13 -8.58
CA VAL A 17 -10.93 -7.68 -8.66
C VAL A 17 -11.34 -7.17 -10.05
N GLY A 18 -10.37 -7.15 -10.98
CA GLY A 18 -10.54 -6.65 -12.33
C GLY A 18 -10.82 -5.14 -12.39
N ASN A 19 -11.28 -4.69 -13.55
CA ASN A 19 -11.43 -3.26 -13.85
C ASN A 19 -12.74 -2.63 -13.32
N SER A 20 -13.58 -3.41 -12.63
CA SER A 20 -14.83 -2.92 -12.04
C SER A 20 -14.64 -2.24 -10.68
N LYS A 21 -13.44 -2.37 -10.11
CA LYS A 21 -13.05 -1.80 -8.82
C LYS A 21 -11.75 -1.02 -8.95
N VAL A 22 -11.66 0.08 -8.21
CA VAL A 22 -10.50 0.98 -8.21
C VAL A 22 -10.08 1.33 -6.80
N LEU A 23 -8.79 1.60 -6.63
CA LEU A 23 -8.27 2.22 -5.41
C LEU A 23 -8.76 3.68 -5.33
N ALA A 24 -9.25 4.09 -4.18
CA ALA A 24 -9.81 5.41 -3.99
C ALA A 24 -9.53 5.95 -2.59
N SER A 25 -9.67 7.26 -2.43
CA SER A 25 -9.71 7.91 -1.12
C SER A 25 -11.14 7.94 -0.56
N SER A 26 -11.28 7.69 0.74
CA SER A 26 -12.52 7.98 1.45
C SER A 26 -12.67 9.48 1.67
N ARG A 27 -13.90 9.97 1.62
CA ARG A 27 -14.19 11.40 1.81
C ARG A 27 -13.79 11.87 3.21
N ASP A 28 -14.28 11.18 4.24
CA ASP A 28 -14.30 11.70 5.61
C ASP A 28 -13.31 11.03 6.56
N ASN A 29 -12.90 9.78 6.30
CA ASN A 29 -12.19 8.94 7.28
C ASN A 29 -10.67 8.89 7.09
N GLU A 30 -10.12 9.71 6.19
CA GLU A 30 -8.69 9.69 5.81
C GLU A 30 -8.20 8.29 5.40
N GLN A 31 -9.09 7.36 5.05
CA GLN A 31 -8.72 6.02 4.63
C GLN A 31 -8.55 5.94 3.12
N VAL A 32 -7.75 4.97 2.68
CA VAL A 32 -7.81 4.42 1.33
C VAL A 32 -8.81 3.27 1.30
N VAL A 33 -9.54 3.12 0.21
CA VAL A 33 -10.59 2.11 0.03
C VAL A 33 -10.54 1.53 -1.38
N VAL A 34 -11.19 0.38 -1.58
CA VAL A 34 -11.49 -0.16 -2.91
C VAL A 34 -12.98 -0.05 -3.15
N GLU A 35 -13.39 0.59 -4.24
CA GLU A 35 -14.81 0.83 -4.54
C GLU A 35 -15.11 0.65 -6.03
N SER A 36 -16.40 0.74 -6.41
CA SER A 36 -16.81 0.63 -7.81
C SER A 36 -16.16 1.69 -8.68
N ALA A 37 -15.59 1.26 -9.81
CA ALA A 37 -14.98 2.13 -10.79
C ALA A 37 -15.99 3.16 -11.32
N GLY A 38 -15.54 4.40 -11.45
CA GLY A 38 -16.26 5.54 -11.99
C GLY A 38 -15.27 6.62 -12.41
N THR A 39 -15.71 7.87 -12.38
CA THR A 39 -14.89 9.04 -12.79
C THR A 39 -14.86 10.09 -11.69
N ASN A 40 -14.91 9.65 -10.43
CA ASN A 40 -14.99 10.54 -9.28
C ASN A 40 -13.58 11.01 -8.88
N ASP A 41 -13.45 12.26 -8.41
CA ASP A 41 -12.17 12.85 -8.00
C ASP A 41 -11.42 12.04 -6.93
N ASN A 42 -12.14 11.25 -6.14
CA ASN A 42 -11.55 10.41 -5.11
C ASN A 42 -10.86 9.15 -5.66
N GLN A 43 -11.12 8.80 -6.92
CA GLN A 43 -10.57 7.67 -7.66
C GLN A 43 -9.46 8.09 -8.64
N LEU A 44 -9.28 9.39 -8.84
CA LEU A 44 -8.27 9.96 -9.73
C LEU A 44 -7.00 10.27 -8.94
N TRP A 45 -5.93 9.53 -9.25
CA TRP A 45 -4.64 9.64 -8.61
C TRP A 45 -3.67 10.48 -9.43
N TYR A 46 -2.82 11.23 -8.75
CA TYR A 46 -1.66 11.87 -9.36
C TYR A 46 -0.45 11.79 -8.46
N PHE A 47 0.70 11.99 -9.10
CA PHE A 47 1.99 11.78 -8.50
C PHE A 47 2.77 13.08 -8.50
N MET A 48 3.49 13.31 -7.42
CA MET A 48 4.44 14.41 -7.31
C MET A 48 5.79 13.83 -6.91
N GLU A 49 6.88 14.32 -7.51
CA GLU A 49 8.22 13.91 -7.12
C GLU A 49 8.50 14.22 -5.65
N THR A 50 9.36 13.40 -5.05
CA THR A 50 9.95 13.69 -3.74
C THR A 50 11.39 14.18 -3.92
N ASN A 51 12.07 14.46 -2.81
CA ASN A 51 13.50 14.73 -2.80
C ASN A 51 14.36 13.46 -2.90
N VAL A 52 13.75 12.27 -3.01
CA VAL A 52 14.40 10.98 -3.21
C VAL A 52 14.07 10.49 -4.61
N SER A 53 15.10 10.42 -5.45
CA SER A 53 14.98 10.01 -6.85
C SER A 53 14.22 8.69 -6.99
N GLY A 54 13.27 8.65 -7.93
CA GLY A 54 12.49 7.45 -8.21
C GLY A 54 11.41 7.12 -7.19
N THR A 55 11.07 8.08 -6.32
CA THR A 55 9.91 7.97 -5.43
C THR A 55 8.97 9.15 -5.63
N TYR A 56 7.71 8.93 -5.31
CA TYR A 56 6.61 9.86 -5.53
C TYR A 56 5.73 9.96 -4.29
N ARG A 57 5.08 11.10 -4.10
CA ARG A 57 3.89 11.19 -3.26
C ARG A 57 2.67 10.83 -4.08
N MET A 58 1.77 10.04 -3.51
CA MET A 58 0.52 9.62 -4.15
C MET A 58 -0.63 10.45 -3.59
N HIS A 59 -1.31 11.19 -4.45
CA HIS A 59 -2.44 12.04 -4.11
C HIS A 59 -3.69 11.56 -4.84
N THR A 60 -4.87 11.88 -4.29
CA THR A 60 -6.12 11.89 -5.05
C THR A 60 -6.58 13.31 -5.31
N VAL A 61 -7.30 13.54 -6.41
CA VAL A 61 -7.87 14.87 -6.73
C VAL A 61 -8.77 15.36 -5.59
N GLN A 62 -9.57 14.47 -4.99
CA GLN A 62 -10.43 14.82 -3.85
C GLN A 62 -9.65 15.35 -2.64
N LYS A 63 -8.45 14.81 -2.36
CA LYS A 63 -7.65 15.17 -1.19
C LYS A 63 -6.74 16.37 -1.44
N GLY A 64 -6.35 16.60 -2.69
CA GLY A 64 -5.51 17.73 -3.09
C GLY A 64 -4.06 17.62 -2.59
N ASP A 65 -3.30 18.69 -2.82
CA ASP A 65 -1.84 18.69 -2.60
C ASP A 65 -1.44 18.62 -1.12
N ALA A 66 -2.38 18.96 -0.22
CA ALA A 66 -2.12 18.99 1.22
C ALA A 66 -2.14 17.60 1.86
N GLN A 67 -2.68 16.58 1.19
CA GLN A 67 -2.98 15.28 1.77
C GLN A 67 -2.50 14.15 0.85
N VAL A 68 -1.71 13.23 1.40
CA VAL A 68 -1.03 12.16 0.66
C VAL A 68 -1.24 10.82 1.31
N LEU A 69 -1.20 9.76 0.49
CA LEU A 69 -1.18 8.39 1.01
C LEU A 69 0.10 8.17 1.83
N GLU A 70 -0.06 7.76 3.07
CA GLU A 70 1.00 7.50 4.02
C GLU A 70 0.82 6.13 4.67
N VAL A 71 1.93 5.43 4.81
CA VAL A 71 2.05 4.27 5.69
C VAL A 71 2.21 4.76 7.12
N LEU A 72 1.18 4.56 7.94
CA LEU A 72 1.27 4.82 9.38
C LEU A 72 1.64 3.57 10.14
N ASN A 73 2.43 3.78 11.16
CA ASN A 73 2.75 2.79 12.15
C ASN A 73 2.14 3.19 13.51
N PHE A 74 1.05 2.54 13.91
CA PHE A 74 0.43 2.77 15.22
C PHE A 74 1.11 2.00 16.37
N TYR A 75 1.78 0.85 16.09
CA TYR A 75 2.28 -0.08 17.12
C TYR A 75 3.55 -0.86 16.72
N GLY A 76 4.56 -0.18 16.17
CA GLY A 76 5.75 -0.82 15.59
C GLY A 76 5.51 -1.43 14.20
N VAL A 77 6.59 -1.91 13.55
CA VAL A 77 6.62 -2.40 12.15
C VAL A 77 5.60 -3.50 11.77
N LYS A 78 4.79 -3.98 12.71
CA LYS A 78 3.76 -4.99 12.52
C LYS A 78 2.34 -4.43 12.36
N SER A 79 2.15 -3.12 12.47
CA SER A 79 0.86 -2.46 12.21
C SER A 79 1.06 -1.44 11.09
N LEU A 80 1.05 -1.90 9.85
CA LEU A 80 1.14 -1.06 8.66
C LEU A 80 -0.28 -0.63 8.26
N GLY A 81 -0.69 0.55 8.70
CA GLY A 81 -1.95 1.17 8.29
C GLY A 81 -1.74 2.06 7.06
N LEU A 82 -2.75 2.13 6.20
CA LEU A 82 -2.76 3.07 5.08
C LEU A 82 -3.76 4.19 5.38
N HIS A 83 -3.33 5.44 5.26
CA HIS A 83 -4.19 6.60 5.48
C HIS A 83 -3.72 7.80 4.68
N PHE A 84 -4.54 8.83 4.59
CA PHE A 84 -4.18 10.14 4.09
C PHE A 84 -3.72 11.03 5.22
N PHE A 85 -2.58 11.70 5.04
CA PHE A 85 -2.04 12.61 6.03
C PHE A 85 -1.44 13.84 5.38
N ASN A 86 -1.13 14.84 6.21
CA ASN A 86 -0.53 16.08 5.72
C ASN A 86 0.78 15.81 4.99
N THR A 87 0.92 16.38 3.80
CA THR A 87 2.15 16.33 3.00
C THR A 87 3.35 16.82 3.80
N GLY A 88 4.40 16.01 3.86
CA GLY A 88 5.60 16.28 4.62
C GLY A 88 6.80 15.43 4.19
N PRO A 89 7.94 15.54 4.88
CA PRO A 89 9.16 14.81 4.55
C PRO A 89 9.22 13.40 5.19
N SER A 90 8.07 12.73 5.36
CA SER A 90 7.98 11.39 5.96
C SER A 90 8.27 10.31 4.92
N THR A 91 9.13 9.35 5.23
CA THR A 91 9.38 8.19 4.34
C THR A 91 8.14 7.32 4.15
N GLY A 92 7.19 7.37 5.08
CA GLY A 92 5.88 6.72 4.93
C GLY A 92 5.07 7.28 3.76
N GLN A 93 5.42 8.45 3.24
CA GLN A 93 4.75 9.11 2.11
C GLN A 93 5.47 8.88 0.77
N TYR A 94 6.59 8.15 0.76
CA TYR A 94 7.47 8.02 -0.42
C TYR A 94 7.22 6.66 -1.07
N TRP A 95 6.57 6.69 -2.22
CA TRP A 95 6.12 5.51 -2.95
C TRP A 95 6.94 5.29 -4.21
N ARG A 96 7.29 4.05 -4.50
CA ARG A 96 7.96 3.66 -5.74
C ARG A 96 7.07 2.76 -6.56
N LEU A 97 7.00 3.04 -7.86
CA LEU A 97 6.22 2.30 -8.84
C LEU A 97 7.18 1.58 -9.78
N ASP A 98 7.23 0.26 -9.66
CA ASP A 98 8.02 -0.64 -10.49
C ASP A 98 7.11 -1.57 -11.29
N GLU A 99 7.66 -2.23 -12.30
CA GLU A 99 6.95 -3.28 -13.02
C GLU A 99 7.25 -4.64 -12.38
N TRP A 100 6.22 -5.47 -12.29
CA TRP A 100 6.36 -6.92 -12.17
C TRP A 100 6.72 -7.52 -13.53
N ASP A 101 7.19 -8.77 -13.55
CA ASP A 101 7.56 -9.46 -14.80
C ASP A 101 6.37 -9.67 -15.76
N ASP A 102 5.14 -9.64 -15.24
CA ASP A 102 3.90 -9.73 -16.01
C ASP A 102 3.45 -8.37 -16.60
N GLY A 103 4.21 -7.30 -16.37
CA GLY A 103 3.91 -5.94 -16.82
C GLY A 103 2.90 -5.18 -15.96
N SER A 104 2.38 -5.78 -14.88
CA SER A 104 1.60 -5.05 -13.89
C SER A 104 2.51 -4.20 -13.00
N VAL A 105 1.91 -3.25 -12.29
CA VAL A 105 2.63 -2.29 -11.45
C VAL A 105 2.72 -2.80 -10.02
N LYS A 106 3.95 -2.90 -9.54
CA LYS A 106 4.34 -3.10 -8.15
C LYS A 106 4.48 -1.75 -7.46
N ILE A 107 3.67 -1.51 -6.43
CA ILE A 107 3.69 -0.27 -5.66
C ILE A 107 4.29 -0.55 -4.28
N THR A 108 5.42 0.06 -3.99
CA THR A 108 6.19 -0.13 -2.75
C THR A 108 6.37 1.19 -2.01
N ASN A 109 6.71 1.14 -0.72
CA ASN A 109 6.90 2.33 0.10
C ASN A 109 8.26 2.30 0.80
N GLU A 110 8.92 3.46 0.87
CA GLU A 110 10.25 3.60 1.46
C GLU A 110 10.27 3.20 2.95
N PHE A 111 9.21 3.48 3.71
CA PHE A 111 9.14 3.13 5.13
C PHE A 111 9.01 1.62 5.38
N SER A 112 8.15 0.94 4.61
CA SER A 112 7.94 -0.51 4.77
C SER A 112 9.02 -1.36 4.12
N GLY A 113 9.85 -0.74 3.27
CA GLY A 113 10.90 -1.42 2.52
C GLY A 113 10.41 -2.03 1.20
N PRO A 114 11.35 -2.52 0.38
CA PRO A 114 11.09 -2.92 -1.01
C PRO A 114 10.30 -4.23 -1.15
N ASP A 115 10.26 -5.06 -0.10
CA ASP A 115 9.61 -6.37 -0.12
C ASP A 115 8.15 -6.32 0.35
N ILE A 116 7.64 -5.13 0.70
CA ILE A 116 6.28 -4.92 1.16
C ILE A 116 5.55 -4.06 0.12
N HIS A 117 4.48 -4.62 -0.44
CA HIS A 117 3.78 -4.08 -1.58
C HIS A 117 2.35 -3.69 -1.20
N LEU A 118 1.88 -2.56 -1.74
CA LEU A 118 0.48 -2.19 -1.68
C LEU A 118 -0.35 -3.22 -2.43
N GLY A 119 -1.42 -3.69 -1.81
CA GLY A 119 -2.34 -4.59 -2.44
C GLY A 119 -3.74 -4.54 -1.84
N VAL A 120 -4.55 -5.51 -2.22
CA VAL A 120 -5.92 -5.71 -1.77
C VAL A 120 -6.05 -7.11 -1.18
N THR A 121 -6.66 -7.23 0.00
CA THR A 121 -6.92 -8.53 0.61
C THR A 121 -8.11 -9.20 -0.08
N GLU A 122 -7.93 -10.45 -0.50
CA GLU A 122 -8.99 -11.28 -1.08
C GLU A 122 -10.16 -11.47 -0.11
N GLY A 123 -11.38 -11.37 -0.63
CA GLY A 123 -12.62 -11.48 0.16
C GLY A 123 -13.04 -10.17 0.84
N SER A 124 -12.15 -9.50 1.58
CA SER A 124 -12.52 -8.26 2.30
C SER A 124 -12.41 -6.99 1.44
N LEU A 125 -11.60 -7.02 0.38
CA LEU A 125 -11.26 -5.87 -0.45
C LEU A 125 -10.58 -4.72 0.30
N GLU A 126 -10.05 -4.98 1.49
CA GLU A 126 -9.32 -3.99 2.25
C GLU A 126 -7.95 -3.75 1.62
N PRO A 127 -7.56 -2.47 1.38
CA PRO A 127 -6.20 -2.14 1.03
C PRO A 127 -5.22 -2.59 2.12
N THR A 128 -4.11 -3.17 1.73
CA THR A 128 -3.13 -3.76 2.64
C THR A 128 -1.71 -3.55 2.17
N LEU A 129 -0.76 -3.75 3.07
CA LEU A 129 0.67 -3.82 2.81
C LEU A 129 1.16 -5.20 3.22
N ALA A 130 1.62 -5.99 2.26
CA ALA A 130 2.08 -7.34 2.49
C ALA A 130 3.24 -7.68 1.54
N GLY A 131 4.07 -8.64 1.94
CA GLY A 131 5.11 -9.16 1.05
C GLY A 131 4.63 -10.26 0.12
N GLY A 132 5.56 -10.72 -0.71
CA GLY A 132 5.32 -11.75 -1.73
C GLY A 132 4.82 -11.18 -3.05
N ASP A 133 4.30 -12.09 -3.87
CA ASP A 133 3.76 -11.81 -5.20
C ASP A 133 2.40 -12.50 -5.31
N LYS A 134 1.33 -11.74 -5.02
CA LYS A 134 -0.04 -12.22 -4.93
C LYS A 134 -0.91 -11.42 -5.87
N PRO A 135 -2.00 -11.98 -6.45
CA PRO A 135 -2.88 -11.25 -7.36
C PRO A 135 -3.33 -9.89 -6.84
N GLY A 136 -3.60 -9.78 -5.53
CA GLY A 136 -3.96 -8.53 -4.88
C GLY A 136 -2.91 -7.41 -4.95
N GLN A 137 -1.68 -7.66 -5.40
CA GLN A 137 -0.55 -6.70 -5.44
C GLN A 137 -0.18 -6.25 -6.86
N HIS A 138 -0.92 -6.71 -7.87
CA HIS A 138 -0.69 -6.36 -9.28
C HIS A 138 -1.67 -5.26 -9.68
N TRP A 139 -1.13 -4.05 -9.89
CA TRP A 139 -1.91 -2.88 -10.24
C TRP A 139 -1.81 -2.55 -11.72
N THR A 140 -2.86 -1.95 -12.27
CA THR A 140 -2.82 -1.31 -13.58
C THR A 140 -3.12 0.17 -13.40
N LEU A 141 -2.25 1.02 -13.91
CA LEU A 141 -2.45 2.46 -13.97
C LEU A 141 -3.04 2.82 -15.34
N SER A 142 -4.27 3.30 -15.36
CA SER A 142 -4.93 3.77 -16.59
C SER A 142 -5.10 5.28 -16.54
N GLN A 143 -4.56 5.98 -17.55
CA GLN A 143 -4.76 7.43 -17.69
C GLN A 143 -6.21 7.72 -18.10
N LEU A 144 -6.75 8.82 -17.59
CA LEU A 144 -8.07 9.27 -17.99
C LEU A 144 -8.04 9.78 -19.44
N GLY A 145 -8.75 9.09 -20.35
CA GLY A 145 -8.84 9.47 -21.77
C GLY A 145 -7.87 8.72 -22.68
N SER A 146 -6.92 7.96 -22.12
CA SER A 146 -6.10 7.03 -22.90
C SER A 146 -6.88 5.72 -23.05
N THR A 147 -7.33 5.40 -24.27
CA THR A 147 -7.67 4.02 -24.63
C THR A 147 -6.48 3.12 -24.24
N PRO A 148 -6.70 1.95 -23.61
CA PRO A 148 -5.61 1.11 -23.13
C PRO A 148 -4.69 0.80 -24.30
N THR A 149 -3.50 1.39 -24.28
CA THR A 149 -2.44 1.01 -25.18
C THR A 149 -1.98 -0.34 -24.68
N SER A 150 -2.43 -1.41 -25.33
CA SER A 150 -1.77 -2.71 -25.21
C SER A 150 -0.27 -2.48 -25.42
N SER A 151 0.49 -2.57 -24.33
CA SER A 151 1.95 -2.59 -24.39
C SER A 151 2.38 -3.63 -25.41
N ALA A 152 3.26 -3.20 -26.31
CA ALA A 152 3.69 -3.94 -27.47
C ALA A 152 4.11 -5.38 -27.12
N THR A 153 3.45 -6.36 -27.74
CA THR A 153 4.03 -7.67 -27.98
C THR A 153 5.38 -7.43 -28.66
N ARG A 154 6.49 -7.77 -27.98
CA ARG A 154 7.78 -7.94 -28.63
C ARG A 154 7.66 -9.12 -29.60
N THR A 155 7.18 -8.83 -30.80
CA THR A 155 7.21 -9.74 -31.95
C THR A 155 8.67 -9.84 -32.38
N GLY A 156 9.34 -10.88 -31.89
CA GLY A 156 10.56 -11.39 -32.50
C GLY A 156 10.26 -11.77 -33.95
N SER A 157 10.70 -10.91 -34.87
CA SER A 157 10.73 -11.16 -36.30
C SER A 157 11.79 -12.23 -36.60
N LEU A 158 11.36 -13.42 -37.00
CA LEU A 158 12.16 -14.30 -37.86
C LEU A 158 11.27 -14.84 -38.97
N THR A 159 11.40 -14.20 -40.12
CA THR A 159 10.91 -14.68 -41.41
C THR A 159 11.91 -15.71 -41.91
N GLU A 160 11.53 -16.98 -41.97
CA GLU A 160 12.09 -17.86 -43.01
C GLU A 160 10.98 -18.78 -43.53
N LEU A 161 10.69 -18.57 -44.81
CA LEU A 161 9.76 -19.33 -45.63
C LEU A 161 10.38 -20.69 -45.96
N VAL A 162 9.59 -21.76 -46.00
CA VAL A 162 9.47 -22.68 -47.15
C VAL A 162 8.48 -23.80 -46.83
N THR A 163 7.45 -23.86 -47.67
CA THR A 163 6.41 -24.86 -47.79
C THR A 163 6.99 -26.22 -48.21
N LYS A 164 6.38 -27.35 -47.76
CA LYS A 164 5.71 -28.36 -48.65
C LYS A 164 5.67 -29.80 -48.07
N THR A 165 4.44 -30.27 -47.85
CA THR A 165 3.88 -31.61 -48.24
C THR A 165 4.11 -32.88 -47.38
N ILE A 166 2.99 -33.30 -46.78
CA ILE A 166 2.37 -34.66 -46.66
C ILE A 166 3.07 -35.75 -45.85
N SER A 167 2.30 -36.28 -44.88
CA SER A 167 2.51 -37.48 -44.03
C SER A 167 2.71 -38.80 -44.81
N PRO A 168 3.18 -39.90 -44.17
CA PRO A 168 2.25 -40.76 -43.43
C PRO A 168 2.80 -41.50 -42.17
N ILE A 169 1.84 -41.84 -41.30
CA ILE A 169 1.66 -43.02 -40.42
C ILE A 169 2.83 -44.02 -40.24
N ALA A 170 3.16 -44.30 -38.96
CA ALA A 170 3.37 -45.63 -38.34
C ALA A 170 3.36 -45.42 -36.80
N THR A 171 2.37 -45.86 -36.03
CA THR A 171 2.11 -47.21 -35.45
C THR A 171 3.12 -47.67 -34.38
N SER A 172 2.63 -47.66 -33.13
CA SER A 172 2.89 -48.55 -31.96
C SER A 172 4.32 -48.90 -31.55
N GLU A 173 4.65 -48.70 -30.27
CA GLU A 173 4.94 -49.81 -29.35
C GLU A 173 4.98 -49.39 -27.87
N LEU A 174 4.38 -50.25 -27.06
CA LEU A 174 4.28 -50.26 -25.61
C LEU A 174 5.40 -51.18 -25.07
N LEU A 175 6.06 -50.85 -23.95
CA LEU A 175 6.39 -51.77 -22.84
C LEU A 175 7.35 -51.13 -21.80
N THR A 176 6.87 -51.13 -20.55
CA THR A 176 7.54 -51.44 -19.26
C THR A 176 9.05 -51.75 -19.25
N ASN A 177 9.82 -51.15 -18.32
CA ASN A 177 10.29 -51.82 -17.09
C ASN A 177 11.13 -50.94 -16.13
N ILE A 178 10.99 -51.25 -14.84
CA ILE A 178 11.59 -50.76 -13.56
C ILE A 178 13.05 -51.32 -13.39
N PRO A 179 13.91 -51.12 -12.33
CA PRO A 179 14.05 -50.19 -11.17
C PRO A 179 15.43 -49.47 -11.00
N SER A 180 15.52 -48.68 -9.91
CA SER A 180 16.71 -48.14 -9.20
C SER A 180 17.90 -49.11 -9.00
N PRO A 181 19.06 -48.54 -8.60
CA PRO A 181 19.63 -48.97 -7.32
C PRO A 181 20.21 -47.85 -6.43
N CYS A 182 20.35 -48.27 -5.18
CA CYS A 182 20.82 -47.66 -3.94
C CYS A 182 22.25 -47.07 -3.98
N ALA A 183 22.51 -46.06 -3.14
CA ALA A 183 23.83 -45.80 -2.57
C ALA A 183 23.69 -45.23 -1.13
N SER A 184 23.87 -46.11 -0.15
CA SER A 184 24.22 -45.76 1.23
C SER A 184 25.72 -45.44 1.30
N THR A 185 26.18 -44.68 2.32
CA THR A 185 27.13 -45.14 3.38
C THR A 185 27.89 -43.98 4.06
N ALA A 186 27.85 -43.99 5.41
CA ALA A 186 28.86 -43.52 6.40
C ALA A 186 29.13 -42.01 6.56
N ALA A 187 29.45 -41.47 7.74
CA ALA A 187 29.51 -41.97 9.12
C ALA A 187 29.61 -40.76 10.08
N ALA A 188 29.41 -41.07 11.37
CA ALA A 188 29.28 -40.19 12.53
C ALA A 188 30.53 -39.40 12.94
N CYS A 189 30.30 -38.34 13.73
CA CYS A 189 31.16 -37.97 14.85
C CYS A 189 30.36 -37.29 15.98
N THR A 190 30.50 -37.89 17.15
CA THR A 190 30.10 -37.47 18.49
C THR A 190 30.96 -36.30 18.98
N THR A 191 30.41 -35.34 19.71
CA THR A 191 31.12 -34.75 20.86
C THR A 191 30.17 -34.01 21.81
N SER A 192 30.39 -34.30 23.09
CA SER A 192 29.70 -33.82 24.28
C SER A 192 29.85 -32.33 24.52
N ALA A 193 28.85 -31.69 25.13
CA ALA A 193 29.05 -30.48 25.92
C ALA A 193 28.11 -30.45 27.13
N SER A 194 28.69 -30.05 28.25
CA SER A 194 28.31 -30.23 29.64
C SER A 194 27.33 -29.19 30.19
N THR A 195 26.46 -29.67 31.09
CA THR A 195 25.77 -28.89 32.13
C THR A 195 26.74 -28.34 33.18
N PRO A 196 26.46 -27.14 33.73
CA PRO A 196 26.68 -26.92 35.15
C PRO A 196 25.41 -26.41 35.87
N ASN A 197 25.19 -27.01 37.04
CA ASN A 197 24.27 -26.59 38.09
C ASN A 197 24.51 -25.14 38.53
N SER A 198 23.43 -24.43 38.88
CA SER A 198 23.47 -23.53 40.04
C SER A 198 22.11 -23.53 40.76
N ASN A 199 22.22 -23.45 42.08
CA ASN A 199 21.23 -23.78 43.08
C ASN A 199 20.00 -22.86 43.10
N SER A 200 18.90 -23.47 43.54
CA SER A 200 17.70 -22.82 44.04
C SER A 200 17.99 -22.02 45.31
N ASP A 201 17.46 -20.80 45.39
CA ASP A 201 16.81 -20.32 46.61
C ASP A 201 15.55 -19.53 46.24
N ARG A 202 14.45 -19.95 46.87
CA ARG A 202 13.10 -19.40 46.78
C ARG A 202 13.05 -18.02 47.43
N ASN A 203 12.21 -17.13 46.90
CA ASN A 203 11.00 -16.66 47.58
C ASN A 203 10.18 -15.69 46.69
N ALA A 204 8.91 -16.06 46.45
CA ALA A 204 7.69 -15.24 46.40
C ALA A 204 7.72 -13.89 45.63
N ILE A 205 6.81 -13.58 44.69
CA ILE A 205 5.35 -13.57 44.84
C ILE A 205 4.69 -13.76 43.46
N ILE A 206 3.82 -14.75 43.39
CA ILE A 206 2.74 -14.89 42.41
C ILE A 206 1.53 -14.14 42.98
N GLY A 207 0.87 -13.30 42.18
CA GLY A 207 -0.49 -12.84 42.47
C GLY A 207 -0.89 -11.52 41.81
N GLY A 208 -1.85 -11.57 40.89
CA GLY A 208 -2.68 -10.40 40.58
C GLY A 208 -2.85 -10.01 39.11
N ALA A 209 -3.07 -10.96 38.21
CA ALA A 209 -3.87 -10.64 37.03
C ALA A 209 -5.34 -10.47 37.45
N VAL A 210 -6.02 -9.52 36.81
CA VAL A 210 -7.47 -9.19 36.94
C VAL A 210 -7.82 -8.19 38.07
N GLY A 211 -7.59 -6.90 37.84
CA GLY A 211 -8.10 -5.82 38.72
C GLY A 211 -8.00 -4.38 38.20
N GLY A 212 -7.61 -4.14 36.94
CA GLY A 212 -7.33 -2.79 36.41
C GLY A 212 -8.32 -2.26 35.36
N GLY A 213 -9.43 -2.96 35.09
CA GLY A 213 -10.29 -2.68 33.94
C GLY A 213 -11.05 -1.35 34.01
N VAL A 214 -11.35 -0.83 35.21
CA VAL A 214 -12.21 0.36 35.36
C VAL A 214 -11.39 1.65 35.44
N ALA A 215 -10.22 1.62 36.07
CA ALA A 215 -9.35 2.79 36.18
C ALA A 215 -8.71 3.17 34.83
N GLY A 216 -8.34 2.18 34.02
CA GLY A 216 -7.80 2.40 32.68
C GLY A 216 -8.83 3.02 31.72
N LEU A 217 -10.08 2.56 31.75
CA LEU A 217 -11.17 3.13 30.96
C LEU A 217 -11.48 4.58 31.36
N ALA A 218 -11.48 4.87 32.66
CA ALA A 218 -11.73 6.23 33.15
C ALA A 218 -10.64 7.22 32.69
N LEU A 219 -9.37 6.82 32.70
CA LEU A 219 -8.25 7.66 32.24
C LEU A 219 -8.28 7.88 30.72
N SER A 220 -8.61 6.85 29.94
CA SER A 220 -8.75 6.96 28.48
C SER A 220 -9.90 7.89 28.09
N VAL A 221 -11.06 7.77 28.73
CA VAL A 221 -12.22 8.65 28.48
C VAL A 221 -11.91 10.09 28.92
N ALA A 222 -11.26 10.29 30.07
CA ALA A 222 -10.83 11.62 30.52
C ALA A 222 -9.81 12.26 29.56
N GLY A 223 -8.86 11.47 29.04
CA GLY A 223 -7.87 11.92 28.05
C GLY A 223 -8.53 12.35 26.73
N ILE A 224 -9.44 11.55 26.19
CA ILE A 224 -10.21 11.88 24.98
C ILE A 224 -11.05 13.14 25.21
N TRP A 225 -11.72 13.26 26.38
CA TRP A 225 -12.53 14.43 26.69
C TRP A 225 -11.69 15.72 26.81
N LEU A 226 -10.52 15.67 27.45
CA LEU A 226 -9.61 16.82 27.55
C LEU A 226 -9.04 17.23 26.19
N TYR A 227 -8.70 16.27 25.35
CA TYR A 227 -8.24 16.53 23.98
C TYR A 227 -9.32 17.21 23.13
N LEU A 228 -10.55 16.70 23.18
CA LEU A 228 -11.69 17.31 22.47
C LEU A 228 -12.07 18.69 23.04
N ARG A 229 -11.97 18.89 24.36
CA ARG A 229 -12.21 20.19 25.01
C ARG A 229 -11.20 21.24 24.57
N LYS A 230 -9.91 20.90 24.51
CA LYS A 230 -8.85 21.81 24.03
C LYS A 230 -9.08 22.19 22.57
N ARG A 231 -9.45 21.23 21.71
CA ARG A 231 -9.75 21.50 20.29
C ARG A 231 -10.97 22.42 20.09
N ARG A 232 -11.98 22.36 20.98
CA ARG A 232 -13.13 23.27 20.94
C ARG A 232 -12.77 24.70 21.36
N GLN A 233 -11.82 24.90 22.26
CA GLN A 233 -11.37 26.23 22.66
C GLN A 233 -10.58 26.94 21.55
N SER A 234 -9.77 26.21 20.79
CA SER A 234 -9.06 26.77 19.62
C SER A 234 -10.00 27.21 18.49
N ARG A 235 -11.25 26.73 18.45
CA ARG A 235 -12.26 27.15 17.47
C ARG A 235 -13.06 28.39 17.89
N ARG A 236 -12.86 28.92 19.11
CA ARG A 236 -13.52 30.14 19.58
C ARG A 236 -12.69 31.42 19.43
N MET A 237 -11.51 31.32 18.81
CA MET A 237 -10.67 32.48 18.49
C MET A 237 -10.56 32.64 16.98
N ALA A 238 -11.69 32.87 16.32
CA ALA A 238 -11.68 33.65 15.09
C ALA A 238 -11.92 35.11 15.51
N PRO A 239 -10.94 36.02 15.33
CA PRO A 239 -11.17 37.44 15.56
C PRO A 239 -12.26 37.92 14.60
N LEU A 240 -13.32 38.52 15.15
CA LEU A 240 -14.24 39.34 14.36
C LEU A 240 -13.41 40.45 13.71
N THR A 241 -13.15 40.31 12.41
CA THR A 241 -12.70 41.41 11.57
C THR A 241 -13.94 42.26 11.31
N ASP A 242 -14.05 43.32 12.09
CA ASP A 242 -15.06 44.35 11.95
C ASP A 242 -14.87 45.04 10.57
N PRO A 243 -15.88 45.04 9.67
CA PRO A 243 -15.76 45.74 8.40
C PRO A 243 -15.73 47.25 8.66
N MET A 244 -14.53 47.83 8.54
CA MET A 244 -14.31 49.28 8.50
C MET A 244 -15.29 49.93 7.53
N MET A 245 -16.22 50.68 8.11
CA MET A 245 -17.25 51.45 7.45
C MET A 245 -16.59 52.63 6.70
N THR A 246 -16.43 52.50 5.39
CA THR A 246 -15.98 53.59 4.51
C THR A 246 -17.08 54.66 4.46
N ILE A 247 -16.85 55.77 5.15
CA ILE A 247 -17.70 56.98 5.11
C ILE A 247 -17.45 57.70 3.78
N PRO A 248 -18.45 57.89 2.91
CA PRO A 248 -18.29 58.72 1.72
C PRO A 248 -18.29 60.21 2.14
N HIS A 249 -17.18 60.88 1.89
CA HIS A 249 -17.04 62.32 2.07
C HIS A 249 -17.89 63.05 1.01
N VAL A 250 -19.07 63.49 1.41
CA VAL A 250 -19.91 64.41 0.63
C VAL A 250 -19.20 65.75 0.56
N ASN A 251 -18.68 66.10 -0.62
CA ASN A 251 -18.21 67.46 -0.90
C ASN A 251 -19.42 68.31 -1.35
N ARG A 252 -19.87 69.20 -0.46
CA ARG A 252 -20.89 70.21 -0.74
C ARG A 252 -20.19 71.52 -1.16
N ASN A 253 -20.42 71.87 -2.42
CA ASN A 253 -20.70 73.22 -2.94
C ASN A 253 -19.64 74.34 -2.88
N ALA A 254 -19.76 75.15 -3.94
CA ALA A 254 -19.37 76.54 -4.15
C ALA A 254 -18.00 76.76 -4.80
#